data_AF-A0A5K1DMP0-F1
#
_entry.id   AF-A0A5K1DMP0-F1
#
_cell.length_a   1.000
_cell.length_b   1.000
_cell.length_c   1.000
_cell.angle_alpha   90.00
_cell.angle_beta   90.00
_cell.angle_gamma   90.00
#
_symmetry.space_group_name_H-M   'P 1'
#
loop_
_entity.id
_entity.type
_entity.pdbx_description
1 polymer ?
#
loop_
_entity_poly.entity_id
_entity_poly.type
_entity_poly.pdbx_seq_one_letter_code
_entity_poly.pdbx_strand_id
1 'polypeptide(L)'
;PADNSLCDDDTGDSPEHAPGPHINELDMPIAQRKGKRSCTLHPLSGHLSMDRLTPTYRQFVKGLSAVALPQTPMDALSDPKWVAAMQEEMDAL
;
A
#
# COMPACT_ATOMS: atom_id res chain seq x y z
N PRO A 1 -57.95 16.06 -18.68
CA PRO A 1 -57.45 14.91 -19.47
C PRO A 1 -56.76 13.95 -18.51
N ALA A 2 -57.40 12.81 -18.28
CA ALA A 2 -56.86 11.71 -17.52
C ALA A 2 -55.91 10.90 -18.42
N ASP A 3 -54.81 10.43 -17.85
CA ASP A 3 -54.19 9.17 -18.21
C ASP A 3 -53.51 8.65 -16.94
N ASN A 4 -54.10 7.60 -16.41
CA ASN A 4 -53.63 6.75 -15.33
C ASN A 4 -53.24 5.46 -16.03
N SER A 5 -51.94 5.17 -16.17
CA SER A 5 -51.49 3.88 -16.69
C SER A 5 -50.57 3.21 -15.68
N LEU A 6 -51.23 2.41 -14.86
CA LEU A 6 -50.72 1.37 -14.00
C LEU A 6 -50.27 0.19 -14.87
N CYS A 7 -49.06 -0.32 -14.66
CA CYS A 7 -48.76 -1.72 -14.90
C CYS A 7 -48.00 -2.29 -13.71
N ASP A 8 -48.75 -2.87 -12.78
CA ASP A 8 -48.27 -4.00 -12.01
C ASP A 8 -48.22 -5.22 -12.95
N ASP A 9 -47.09 -5.93 -12.99
CA ASP A 9 -47.10 -7.37 -13.23
C ASP A 9 -46.01 -8.04 -12.41
N ASP A 10 -46.42 -9.16 -11.85
CA ASP A 10 -45.93 -9.85 -10.68
C ASP A 10 -45.12 -11.10 -11.10
N THR A 11 -44.28 -11.58 -10.18
CA THR A 11 -43.68 -12.92 -10.18
C THR A 11 -42.56 -13.22 -11.18
N GLY A 12 -41.36 -13.30 -10.59
CA GLY A 12 -40.18 -13.95 -11.16
C GLY A 12 -39.25 -14.42 -10.06
N ASP A 13 -39.73 -15.35 -9.22
CA ASP A 13 -38.90 -16.18 -8.33
C ASP A 13 -37.95 -17.03 -9.18
N SER A 14 -36.63 -16.80 -9.07
CA SER A 14 -35.58 -17.67 -9.63
C SER A 14 -34.18 -17.22 -9.21
N PRO A 15 -33.24 -18.16 -9.07
CA PRO A 15 -33.01 -18.91 -7.85
C PRO A 15 -31.74 -18.41 -7.15
N GLU A 16 -31.73 -18.53 -5.81
CA GLU A 16 -30.54 -18.75 -4.99
C GLU A 16 -29.24 -18.07 -5.48
N HIS A 17 -29.09 -16.78 -5.19
CA HIS A 17 -27.75 -16.18 -5.19
C HIS A 17 -27.02 -16.76 -3.97
N ALA A 18 -26.42 -17.93 -4.14
CA ALA A 18 -25.44 -18.45 -3.19
C ALA A 18 -24.50 -17.29 -2.84
N PRO A 19 -24.26 -16.99 -1.55
CA PRO A 19 -23.33 -15.94 -1.21
C PRO A 19 -21.97 -16.40 -1.72
N GLY A 20 -21.57 -15.89 -2.89
CA GLY A 20 -20.20 -15.94 -3.32
C GLY A 20 -19.35 -15.44 -2.16
N PRO A 21 -18.14 -16.00 -1.94
CA PRO A 21 -17.36 -15.69 -0.76
C PRO A 21 -17.34 -14.17 -0.56
N HIS A 22 -17.96 -13.72 0.54
CA HIS A 22 -17.99 -12.32 0.90
C HIS A 22 -16.58 -11.97 1.31
N ILE A 23 -15.75 -11.65 0.31
CA ILE A 23 -14.39 -11.20 0.50
C ILE A 23 -14.49 -9.86 1.20
N ASN A 24 -14.29 -9.86 2.52
CA ASN A 24 -14.26 -8.61 3.26
C ASN A 24 -13.10 -7.82 2.67
N GLU A 25 -13.38 -6.62 2.20
CA GLU A 25 -12.37 -5.75 1.58
C GLU A 25 -11.16 -5.56 2.51
N LEU A 26 -11.39 -5.58 3.82
CA LEU A 26 -10.38 -5.53 4.88
C LEU A 26 -9.39 -6.70 4.87
N ASP A 27 -9.79 -7.88 4.42
CA ASP A 27 -8.95 -9.07 4.34
C ASP A 27 -8.01 -9.05 3.13
N MET A 28 -8.22 -8.10 2.22
CA MET A 28 -7.39 -7.94 1.03
C MET A 28 -6.07 -7.21 1.37
N PRO A 29 -4.93 -7.56 0.74
CA PRO A 29 -3.68 -6.84 0.88
C PRO A 29 -3.84 -5.32 0.68
N ILE A 30 -3.14 -4.52 1.50
CA ILE A 30 -3.23 -3.04 1.48
C ILE A 30 -2.98 -2.47 0.08
N ALA A 31 -2.04 -3.06 -0.67
CA ALA A 31 -1.74 -2.65 -2.05
C ALA A 31 -2.95 -2.79 -2.99
N GLN A 32 -3.77 -3.82 -2.81
CA GLN A 32 -4.97 -4.04 -3.60
C GLN A 32 -6.11 -3.12 -3.11
N ARG A 33 -6.30 -2.99 -1.79
CA ARG A 33 -7.27 -2.04 -1.21
C ARG A 33 -7.03 -0.59 -1.64
N LYS A 34 -5.77 -0.12 -1.63
CA LYS A 34 -5.44 1.28 -1.93
C LYS A 34 -5.30 1.55 -3.43
N GLY A 35 -5.10 0.50 -4.23
CA GLY A 35 -4.88 0.60 -5.67
C GLY A 35 -3.61 1.39 -6.05
N LYS A 36 -3.39 1.53 -7.37
CA LYS A 36 -2.30 2.35 -7.91
C LYS A 36 -2.71 3.82 -7.89
N ARG A 37 -1.86 4.66 -7.30
CA ARG A 37 -2.02 6.13 -7.39
C ARG A 37 -1.44 6.64 -8.70
N SER A 38 -2.09 7.63 -9.32
CA SER A 38 -1.50 8.39 -10.41
C SER A 38 -0.34 9.23 -9.88
N CYS A 39 0.83 9.15 -10.53
CA CYS A 39 2.00 9.95 -10.20
C CYS A 39 1.92 11.35 -10.83
N THR A 40 2.96 12.17 -10.58
CA THR A 40 3.12 13.49 -11.20
C THR A 40 3.18 13.39 -12.73
N LEU A 41 2.64 14.38 -13.45
CA LEU A 41 2.71 14.46 -14.92
C LEU A 41 4.14 14.67 -15.46
N HIS A 42 5.07 15.03 -14.58
CA HIS A 42 6.46 15.28 -14.93
C HIS A 42 7.33 14.10 -14.45
N PRO A 43 8.03 13.40 -15.35
CA PRO A 43 8.98 12.36 -14.97
C PRO A 43 10.11 12.94 -14.11
N LEU A 44 10.08 12.65 -12.81
CA LEU A 44 11.13 13.07 -11.88
C LEU A 44 12.48 12.39 -12.19
N SER A 45 12.46 11.23 -12.87
CA SER A 45 13.66 10.47 -13.25
C SER A 45 14.66 11.27 -14.10
N GLY A 46 14.20 12.27 -14.85
CA GLY A 46 15.11 13.14 -15.62
C GLY A 46 15.83 14.21 -14.78
N HIS A 47 15.34 14.47 -13.57
CA HIS A 47 15.81 15.56 -12.71
C HIS A 47 16.54 15.07 -11.46
N LEU A 48 16.26 13.84 -11.03
CA LEU A 48 16.85 13.22 -9.86
C LEU A 48 17.94 12.24 -10.30
N SER A 49 19.20 12.63 -10.12
CA SER A 49 20.34 11.71 -10.23
C SER A 49 21.32 11.97 -9.09
N MET A 50 22.02 10.93 -8.65
CA MET A 50 23.06 11.07 -7.61
C MET A 50 24.07 12.14 -8.00
N ASP A 51 24.42 12.23 -9.28
CA ASP A 51 25.39 13.19 -9.83
C ASP A 51 24.98 14.64 -9.73
N ARG A 52 23.68 14.92 -9.69
CA ARG A 52 23.15 16.28 -9.54
C ARG A 52 23.01 16.71 -8.08
N LEU A 53 23.28 15.81 -7.13
CA LEU A 53 23.25 16.13 -5.70
C LEU A 53 24.50 16.92 -5.28
N THR A 54 24.31 17.83 -4.32
CA THR A 54 25.43 18.53 -3.69
C THR A 54 26.40 17.53 -3.04
N PRO A 55 27.69 17.86 -2.95
CA PRO A 55 28.68 16.97 -2.35
C PRO A 55 28.29 16.49 -0.94
N THR A 56 27.81 17.41 -0.10
CA THR A 56 27.37 17.12 1.28
C THR A 56 26.19 16.16 1.30
N TYR A 57 25.18 16.39 0.47
CA TYR A 57 24.00 15.52 0.43
C TYR A 57 24.35 14.13 -0.12
N ARG A 58 25.23 14.05 -1.12
CA ARG A 58 25.72 12.77 -1.63
C ARG A 58 26.48 11.98 -0.56
N GLN A 59 27.33 12.65 0.22
CA GLN A 59 28.04 12.00 1.34
C GLN A 59 27.06 11.46 2.38
N PHE A 60 26.03 12.25 2.72
CA PHE A 60 24.97 11.81 3.62
C PHE A 60 24.25 10.57 3.09
N VAL A 61 23.78 10.58 1.84
CA VAL A 61 23.09 9.42 1.24
C VAL A 61 24.02 8.20 1.15
N LYS A 62 25.30 8.39 0.84
CA LYS A 62 26.30 7.32 0.88
C LYS A 62 26.45 6.72 2.28
N GLY A 63 26.47 7.56 3.32
CA GLY A 63 26.47 7.13 4.71
C GLY A 63 25.27 6.25 5.06
N LEU A 64 24.08 6.61 4.59
CA LEU A 64 22.88 5.78 4.74
C LEU A 64 23.01 4.43 4.02
N SER A 65 23.49 4.44 2.77
CA SER A 65 23.64 3.20 1.97
C SER A 65 24.71 2.25 2.49
N ALA A 66 25.62 2.74 3.33
CA ALA A 66 26.68 1.93 3.93
C ALA A 66 26.19 1.11 5.13
N VAL A 67 24.99 1.41 5.66
CA VAL A 67 24.39 0.61 6.73
C VAL A 67 23.99 -0.75 6.15
N ALA A 68 24.59 -1.82 6.66
CA ALA A 68 24.28 -3.18 6.24
C ALA A 68 22.84 -3.55 6.64
N LEU A 69 22.06 -4.00 5.66
CA LEU A 69 20.71 -4.51 5.92
C LEU A 69 20.80 -6.00 6.32
N PRO A 70 20.16 -6.40 7.43
CA PRO A 70 20.14 -7.79 7.85
C PRO A 70 19.40 -8.62 6.80
N GLN A 71 19.99 -9.75 6.42
CA GLN A 71 19.41 -10.65 5.42
C GLN A 71 18.46 -11.66 6.08
N THR A 72 18.70 -11.98 7.35
CA THR A 72 17.86 -12.88 8.13
C THR A 72 17.35 -12.20 9.41
N PRO A 73 16.24 -12.69 9.98
CA PRO A 73 15.76 -12.21 11.28
C PRO A 73 16.80 -12.39 12.39
N MET A 74 17.61 -13.46 12.33
CA MET A 74 18.66 -13.70 13.32
C MET A 74 19.78 -12.66 13.21
N ASP A 75 20.13 -12.23 11.99
CA ASP A 75 21.10 -11.13 11.79
C ASP A 75 20.56 -9.83 12.39
N ALA A 76 19.28 -9.52 12.18
CA ALA A 76 18.65 -8.34 12.74
C ALA A 76 18.64 -8.39 14.28
N LEU A 77 18.27 -9.52 14.88
CA LEU A 77 18.24 -9.71 16.33
C LEU A 77 19.64 -9.69 16.96
N SER A 78 20.69 -9.99 16.19
CA SER A 78 22.07 -9.96 16.66
C SER A 78 22.64 -8.54 16.81
N ASP A 79 22.04 -7.54 16.14
CA ASP A 79 22.45 -6.14 16.26
C ASP A 79 21.50 -5.38 17.21
N PRO A 80 22.00 -4.84 18.33
CA PRO A 80 21.17 -4.13 19.31
C PRO A 80 20.46 -2.90 18.73
N LYS A 81 20.97 -2.28 17.65
CA LYS A 81 20.32 -1.13 17.01
C LYS A 81 19.02 -1.54 16.31
N TRP A 82 19.04 -2.68 15.61
CA TRP A 82 17.85 -3.22 14.95
C TRP A 82 16.82 -3.68 15.98
N VAL A 83 17.27 -4.30 17.08
CA VAL A 83 16.39 -4.65 18.20
C VAL A 83 15.74 -3.41 18.81
N ALA A 84 16.51 -2.36 19.09
CA ALA A 84 15.99 -1.12 19.66
C ALA A 84 14.97 -0.45 18.71
N ALA A 85 15.26 -0.36 17.42
CA ALA A 85 14.34 0.21 16.43
C ALA A 85 13.01 -0.57 16.34
N MET A 86 13.07 -1.90 16.44
CA MET A 86 11.86 -2.73 16.45
C MET A 86 11.05 -2.55 17.74
N GLN A 87 11.72 -2.37 18.89
CA GLN A 87 11.03 -2.05 20.14
C GLN A 87 10.35 -0.68 20.09
N GLU A 88 11.02 0.34 19.56
CA GLU A 88 10.44 1.68 19.39
C GLU A 88 9.16 1.64 18.53
N GLU A 89 9.15 0.84 17.46
CA GLU A 89 7.94 0.64 16.65
C GLU A 89 6.84 -0.08 17.43
N MET A 90 7.16 -1.12 18.20
CA MET A 90 6.17 -1.83 19.03
C MET A 90 5.57 -0.94 20.12
N ASP A 91 6.37 -0.04 20.71
CA ASP A 91 5.91 0.90 21.73
C ASP A 91 5.03 2.02 21.15
N ALA A 92 5.11 2.26 19.84
CA ALA A 92 4.33 3.29 19.13
C ALA A 92 2.94 2.82 18.68
N LEU A 93 2.64 1.52 18.77
CA LEU A 93 1.36 0.88 18.40
C LEU A 93 0.36 0.82 19.56
#